data_AF-A0A9P0JKJ5-F1
#
_entry.id   AF-A0A9P0JKJ5-F1
#
_cell.length_a   1.000
_cell.length_b   1.000
_cell.length_c   1.000
_cell.angle_alpha   90.00
_cell.angle_beta   90.00
_cell.angle_gamma   90.00
#
_symmetry.space_group_name_H-M   'P 1'
#
loop_
_entity.id
_entity.type
_entity.pdbx_description
1 polymer ?
#
loop_
_entity_poly.entity_id
_entity_poly.type
_entity_poly.pdbx_seq_one_letter_code
_entity_poly.pdbx_strand_id
1 'polypeptide(L)'
;MKKQLYKKRKSKDETVAIIRKNESVAAIDSDLDVTIIQSSEDDQSLNNLVWHEFDLSTSTIEKPSPLATAIAEIRIYLEEPNIPRTENPLLWWKSRELLYPTLAPLAKKYLSMVATSVPSERVFSKAGQLITERRNRLKSKHVEKLMFLNYNQLLINK
;
A
#
# COMPACT_ATOMS: atom_id res chain seq x y z
N MET A 1 11.76 41.65 -3.68
CA MET A 1 12.75 40.97 -2.80
C MET A 1 12.44 39.48 -2.70
N LYS A 2 13.15 38.61 -3.43
CA LYS A 2 13.10 37.14 -3.26
C LYS A 2 14.54 36.62 -3.29
N LYS A 3 15.09 36.21 -2.14
CA LYS A 3 16.40 35.55 -2.06
C LYS A 3 16.25 34.11 -2.54
N GLN A 4 17.01 33.73 -3.57
CA GLN A 4 17.09 32.35 -4.05
C GLN A 4 18.01 31.54 -3.12
N LEU A 5 17.52 30.38 -2.65
CA LEU A 5 18.29 29.35 -1.97
C LEU A 5 18.76 28.33 -3.02
N TYR A 6 19.96 28.53 -3.56
CA TYR A 6 20.62 27.56 -4.44
C TYR A 6 21.37 26.53 -3.58
N LYS A 7 20.83 25.32 -3.48
CA LYS A 7 21.50 24.17 -2.85
C LYS A 7 22.61 23.70 -3.79
N LYS A 8 23.85 24.05 -3.47
CA LYS A 8 25.08 23.74 -4.21
C LYS A 8 25.20 22.21 -4.39
N ARG A 9 25.05 21.72 -5.62
CA ARG A 9 25.39 20.34 -6.01
C ARG A 9 26.89 20.15 -5.80
N LYS A 10 27.30 19.14 -5.01
CA LYS A 10 28.73 18.78 -4.87
C LYS A 10 29.30 18.46 -6.25
N SER A 11 30.44 19.06 -6.58
CA SER A 11 31.09 18.95 -7.88
C SER A 11 31.58 17.52 -8.11
N LYS A 12 31.45 17.00 -9.33
CA LYS A 12 31.99 15.70 -9.76
C LYS A 12 33.51 15.59 -9.52
N ASP A 13 34.20 16.72 -9.39
CA ASP A 13 35.64 16.78 -9.12
C ASP A 13 36.00 16.39 -7.68
N GLU A 14 35.10 16.64 -6.71
CA GLU A 14 35.33 16.27 -5.30
C GLU A 14 35.26 14.74 -5.09
N THR A 15 34.39 14.05 -5.84
CA THR A 15 34.26 12.58 -5.74
C THR A 15 35.45 11.84 -6.36
N VAL A 16 36.03 12.39 -7.44
CA VAL A 16 37.21 11.80 -8.09
C VAL A 16 38.47 12.01 -7.24
N ALA A 17 38.56 13.12 -6.50
CA ALA A 17 39.66 13.35 -5.55
C ALA A 17 39.66 12.36 -4.37
N ILE A 18 38.48 11.97 -3.88
CA ILE A 18 38.36 10.98 -2.79
C ILE A 18 38.78 9.58 -3.27
N ILE A 19 38.41 9.19 -4.49
CA ILE A 19 38.78 7.87 -5.06
C ILE A 19 40.29 7.78 -5.29
N ARG A 20 40.92 8.81 -5.86
CA ARG A 20 42.38 8.82 -6.07
C ARG A 20 43.17 8.80 -4.76
N LYS A 21 42.63 9.40 -3.70
CA LYS A 21 43.26 9.37 -2.37
C LYS A 21 43.26 7.97 -1.78
N ASN A 22 42.25 7.15 -2.10
CA ASN A 22 42.18 5.74 -1.70
C ASN A 22 43.08 4.84 -2.56
N GLU A 23 43.31 5.14 -3.84
CA GLU A 23 44.25 4.40 -4.69
C GLU A 23 45.73 4.64 -4.32
N SER A 24 46.09 5.85 -3.87
CA SER A 24 47.46 6.15 -3.43
C SER A 24 47.86 5.53 -2.09
N VAL A 25 46.91 4.98 -1.32
CA VAL A 25 47.20 4.25 -0.07
C VAL A 25 47.55 2.77 -0.35
N ALA A 26 47.33 2.29 -1.58
CA ALA A 26 47.62 0.90 -1.96
C ALA A 26 49.11 0.62 -2.30
N ALA A 27 50.01 1.59 -2.10
CA ALA A 27 51.42 1.47 -2.45
C ALA A 27 52.35 1.98 -1.34
N ILE A 28 52.33 1.34 -0.16
CA ILE A 28 53.41 1.43 0.83
C ILE A 28 53.69 0.03 1.38
N ASP A 29 54.85 -0.46 0.95
CA ASP A 29 55.81 -1.32 1.64
C ASP A 29 55.41 -2.69 2.20
N SER A 30 56.11 -3.69 1.68
CA SER A 30 56.43 -4.97 2.27
C SER A 30 56.86 -4.85 3.74
N ASP A 31 56.44 -5.81 4.56
CA ASP A 31 56.82 -6.01 5.96
C ASP A 31 56.02 -5.27 7.05
N LEU A 32 54.70 -5.22 6.91
CA LEU A 32 53.82 -5.34 8.07
C LEU A 32 52.88 -6.53 7.89
N ASP A 33 52.98 -7.46 8.83
CA ASP A 33 52.18 -8.67 8.95
C ASP A 33 50.68 -8.32 8.91
N VAL A 34 50.08 -8.46 7.72
CA VAL A 34 48.62 -8.54 7.59
C VAL A 34 48.27 -9.91 8.14
N THR A 35 48.14 -9.98 9.46
CA THR A 35 47.41 -11.04 10.12
C THR A 35 46.02 -11.02 9.51
N ILE A 36 45.79 -11.92 8.56
CA ILE A 36 44.46 -12.39 8.21
C ILE A 36 43.88 -12.81 9.55
N ILE A 37 42.98 -11.98 10.10
CA ILE A 37 42.21 -12.31 11.29
C ILE A 37 41.47 -13.59 10.90
N GLN A 38 42.01 -14.70 11.39
CA GLN A 38 41.30 -15.97 11.44
C GLN A 38 39.99 -15.67 12.14
N SER A 39 38.90 -16.03 11.47
CA SER A 39 37.52 -16.01 11.96
C SER A 39 37.44 -16.41 13.43
N SER A 40 37.48 -15.41 14.32
CA SER A 40 37.15 -15.53 15.73
C SER A 40 35.70 -15.06 15.89
N GLU A 41 34.97 -15.71 16.80
CA GLU A 41 33.51 -15.72 16.97
C GLU A 41 32.84 -14.35 17.31
N ASP A 42 33.47 -13.22 17.02
CA ASP A 42 33.04 -11.89 17.47
C ASP A 42 32.35 -11.01 16.39
N ASP A 43 32.12 -11.53 15.18
CA ASP A 43 31.40 -10.79 14.11
C ASP A 43 29.89 -10.62 14.40
N GLN A 44 29.33 -11.44 15.29
CA GLN A 44 27.93 -11.28 15.73
C GLN A 44 27.76 -10.05 16.64
N SER A 45 28.79 -9.69 17.41
CA SER A 45 28.77 -8.56 18.35
C SER A 45 28.62 -7.22 17.63
N LEU A 46 29.38 -7.01 16.54
CA LEU A 46 29.33 -5.77 15.76
C LEU A 46 28.03 -5.61 14.97
N ASN A 47 27.50 -6.70 14.39
CA ASN A 47 26.18 -6.68 13.77
C ASN A 47 25.08 -6.32 14.77
N ASN A 48 25.16 -6.88 15.98
CA ASN A 48 24.21 -6.58 17.04
C ASN A 48 24.28 -5.12 17.48
N LEU A 49 25.48 -4.51 17.51
CA LEU A 49 25.65 -3.11 17.89
C LEU A 49 25.10 -2.13 16.85
N VAL A 50 25.33 -2.38 15.56
CA VAL A 50 24.82 -1.54 14.47
C VAL A 50 23.29 -1.53 14.46
N TRP A 51 22.66 -2.70 14.60
CA TRP A 51 21.20 -2.78 14.66
C TRP A 51 20.64 -2.24 15.97
N HIS A 52 21.33 -2.40 17.10
CA HIS A 52 20.88 -1.86 18.38
C HIS A 52 20.83 -0.33 18.40
N GLU A 53 21.84 0.35 17.85
CA GLU A 53 21.83 1.80 17.75
C GLU A 53 20.76 2.30 16.76
N PHE A 54 20.56 1.56 15.66
CA PHE A 54 19.46 1.83 14.74
C PHE A 54 18.10 1.70 15.42
N ASP A 55 17.85 0.63 16.15
CA ASP A 55 16.59 0.41 16.89
C ASP A 55 16.38 1.48 17.97
N LEU A 56 17.46 1.90 18.65
CA LEU A 56 17.40 3.00 19.62
C LEU A 56 17.01 4.31 18.93
N SER A 57 17.61 4.61 17.78
CA SER A 57 17.31 5.82 17.02
C SER A 57 15.88 5.81 16.43
N THR A 58 15.40 4.66 15.94
CA THR A 58 14.07 4.53 15.34
C THR A 58 12.96 4.43 16.37
N SER A 59 13.25 3.93 17.58
CA SER A 59 12.29 3.90 18.69
C SER A 59 11.84 5.29 19.16
N THR A 60 12.69 6.31 18.96
CA THR A 60 12.38 7.72 19.28
C THR A 60 11.56 8.43 18.21
N ILE A 61 11.33 7.80 17.05
CA ILE A 61 10.45 8.34 16.01
C ILE A 61 9.01 8.03 16.44
N GLU A 62 8.34 9.03 17.02
CA GLU A 62 6.90 8.95 17.26
C GLU A 62 6.18 8.58 15.96
N LYS A 63 5.21 7.66 16.05
CA LYS A 63 4.40 7.25 14.90
C LYS A 63 3.91 8.50 14.19
N PRO A 64 4.09 8.61 12.86
CA PRO A 64 3.68 9.79 12.12
C PRO A 64 2.21 10.08 12.40
N SER A 65 1.90 11.37 12.59
CA SER A 65 0.52 11.83 12.78
C SER A 65 -0.40 11.17 11.74
N PRO A 66 -1.61 10.70 12.11
CA PRO A 66 -2.52 10.03 11.19
C PRO A 66 -2.77 10.83 9.90
N LEU A 67 -2.79 12.16 9.99
CA LEU A 67 -2.92 13.05 8.85
C LEU A 67 -1.68 13.02 7.94
N ALA A 68 -0.47 13.00 8.51
CA ALA A 68 0.76 12.92 7.74
C ALA A 68 0.85 11.59 6.98
N THR A 69 0.46 10.48 7.62
CA THR A 69 0.37 9.16 7.00
C THR A 69 -0.61 9.14 5.85
N ALA A 70 -1.82 9.68 6.03
CA ALA A 70 -2.82 9.77 4.97
C ALA A 70 -2.36 10.64 3.78
N ILE A 71 -1.69 11.76 4.05
CA ILE A 71 -1.12 12.62 2.98
C ILE A 71 -0.03 11.87 2.20
N ALA A 72 0.86 11.16 2.90
CA ALA A 72 1.90 10.37 2.25
C ALA A 72 1.29 9.26 1.39
N GLU A 73 0.28 8.57 1.91
CA GLU A 73 -0.45 7.51 1.22
C GLU A 73 -1.10 8.01 -0.08
N ILE A 74 -1.79 9.15 -0.03
CA ILE A 74 -2.40 9.78 -1.22
C ILE A 74 -1.34 10.17 -2.25
N ARG A 75 -0.19 10.71 -1.82
CA ARG A 75 0.88 11.07 -2.75
C ARG A 75 1.40 9.86 -3.51
N ILE A 76 1.67 8.76 -2.79
CA ILE A 76 2.11 7.49 -3.39
C ILE A 76 1.07 6.99 -4.39
N TYR A 77 -0.21 7.01 -4.02
CA TYR A 77 -1.30 6.60 -4.91
C TYR A 77 -1.38 7.45 -6.20
N LEU A 78 -1.20 8.76 -6.10
CA LEU A 78 -1.23 9.65 -7.27
C LEU A 78 -0.02 9.50 -8.20
N GLU A 79 1.08 8.94 -7.71
CA GLU A 79 2.28 8.63 -8.49
C GLU A 79 2.24 7.23 -9.13
N GLU A 80 1.33 6.35 -8.70
CA GLU A 80 1.19 5.01 -9.30
C GLU A 80 0.60 5.07 -10.71
N PRO A 81 1.01 4.16 -11.61
CA PRO A 81 0.42 4.06 -12.93
C PRO A 81 -1.04 3.61 -12.85
N ASN A 82 -1.87 4.16 -13.76
CA ASN A 82 -3.26 3.76 -13.89
C ASN A 82 -3.38 2.29 -14.27
N ILE A 83 -4.36 1.61 -13.68
CA ILE A 83 -4.70 0.23 -14.07
C ILE A 83 -5.22 0.17 -15.50
N PRO A 84 -4.97 -0.92 -16.23
CA PRO A 84 -5.62 -1.18 -17.50
C PRO A 84 -7.15 -1.17 -17.36
N ARG A 85 -7.86 -0.65 -18.37
CA ARG A 85 -9.33 -0.60 -18.37
C ARG A 85 -10.00 -1.99 -18.36
N THR A 86 -9.25 -3.03 -18.64
CA THR A 86 -9.69 -4.42 -18.63
C THR A 86 -9.65 -5.06 -17.24
N GLU A 87 -8.96 -4.43 -16.28
CA GLU A 87 -8.81 -4.95 -14.92
C GLU A 87 -9.92 -4.50 -13.99
N ASN A 88 -10.13 -5.27 -12.91
CA ASN A 88 -11.13 -4.94 -11.90
C ASN A 88 -10.50 -4.05 -10.80
N PRO A 89 -10.97 -2.80 -10.62
CA PRO A 89 -10.42 -1.90 -9.61
C PRO A 89 -10.58 -2.42 -8.18
N LEU A 90 -11.64 -3.18 -7.88
CA LEU A 90 -11.84 -3.75 -6.55
C LEU A 90 -10.80 -4.83 -6.21
N LEU A 91 -10.36 -5.61 -7.19
CA LEU A 91 -9.31 -6.61 -6.99
C LEU A 91 -7.95 -5.94 -6.82
N TRP A 92 -7.71 -4.86 -7.55
CA TRP A 92 -6.50 -4.05 -7.41
C TRP A 92 -6.38 -3.42 -6.02
N TRP A 93 -7.47 -2.85 -5.49
CA TRP A 93 -7.50 -2.32 -4.11
C TRP A 93 -7.29 -3.41 -3.07
N LYS A 94 -7.82 -4.61 -3.32
CA LYS A 94 -7.61 -5.78 -2.45
C LYS A 94 -6.14 -6.22 -2.42
N SER A 95 -5.44 -6.22 -3.55
CA SER A 95 -4.03 -6.62 -3.57
C SER A 95 -3.10 -5.61 -2.89
N ARG A 96 -3.54 -4.36 -2.71
CA ARG A 96 -2.77 -3.25 -2.13
C ARG A 96 -3.28 -2.79 -0.77
N GLU A 97 -4.14 -3.58 -0.12
CA GLU A 97 -4.73 -3.22 1.19
C GLU A 97 -3.66 -2.98 2.27
N LEU A 98 -2.52 -3.70 2.21
CA LEU A 98 -1.39 -3.50 3.11
C LEU A 98 -0.58 -2.21 2.81
N LEU A 99 -0.52 -1.80 1.54
CA LEU A 99 0.17 -0.58 1.12
C LEU A 99 -0.68 0.66 1.41
N TYR A 100 -2.01 0.50 1.35
CA TYR A 100 -2.98 1.57 1.48
C TYR A 100 -3.97 1.33 2.64
N PRO A 101 -3.50 1.35 3.90
CA PRO A 101 -4.34 1.02 5.05
C PRO A 101 -5.47 2.02 5.29
N THR A 102 -5.32 3.29 4.89
CA THR A 102 -6.38 4.30 5.08
C THR A 102 -7.26 4.47 3.84
N LEU A 103 -6.69 4.34 2.65
CA LEU A 103 -7.36 4.60 1.38
C LEU A 103 -8.09 3.37 0.85
N ALA A 104 -7.58 2.15 1.05
CA ALA A 104 -8.25 0.93 0.57
C ALA A 104 -9.66 0.72 1.17
N PRO A 105 -9.91 0.94 2.48
CA PRO A 105 -11.26 0.87 3.04
C PRO A 105 -12.22 1.89 2.42
N LEU A 106 -11.74 3.11 2.15
CA LEU A 106 -12.52 4.16 1.50
C LEU A 106 -12.83 3.77 0.05
N ALA A 107 -11.83 3.36 -0.70
CA ALA A 107 -12.00 2.93 -2.08
C ALA A 107 -12.98 1.76 -2.20
N LYS A 108 -12.89 0.76 -1.33
CA LYS A 108 -13.86 -0.34 -1.25
C LYS A 108 -15.28 0.16 -1.04
N LYS A 109 -15.48 1.11 -0.10
CA LYS A 109 -16.80 1.70 0.15
C LYS A 109 -17.33 2.44 -1.07
N TYR A 110 -16.55 3.34 -1.65
CA TYR A 110 -17.02 4.19 -2.75
C TYR A 110 -17.17 3.44 -4.09
N LEU A 111 -16.29 2.50 -4.40
CA LEU A 111 -16.36 1.71 -5.63
C LEU A 111 -17.45 0.62 -5.57
N SER A 112 -17.85 0.19 -4.38
CA SER A 112 -18.95 -0.77 -4.21
C SER A 112 -20.35 -0.14 -4.37
N MET A 113 -20.45 1.19 -4.38
CA MET A 113 -21.74 1.88 -4.52
C MET A 113 -22.22 1.85 -5.96
N VAL A 114 -23.47 1.45 -6.13
CA VAL A 114 -24.17 1.52 -7.41
C VAL A 114 -24.57 2.97 -7.66
N ALA A 115 -24.16 3.54 -8.79
CA ALA A 115 -24.48 4.92 -9.16
C ALA A 115 -25.95 5.15 -9.58
N THR A 116 -26.74 4.09 -9.77
CA THR A 116 -28.09 4.15 -10.35
C THR A 116 -29.10 3.35 -9.53
N SER A 117 -30.37 3.76 -9.58
CA SER A 117 -31.51 3.02 -9.04
C SER A 117 -31.93 1.82 -9.91
N VAL A 118 -31.34 1.64 -11.09
CA VAL A 118 -31.74 0.61 -12.06
C VAL A 118 -31.75 -0.81 -11.46
N PRO A 119 -30.78 -1.23 -10.63
CA PRO A 119 -30.83 -2.55 -10.02
C PRO A 119 -31.98 -2.71 -9.03
N SER A 120 -32.30 -1.68 -8.22
CA SER A 120 -33.44 -1.76 -7.31
C SER A 120 -34.76 -1.75 -8.08
N GLU A 121 -34.89 -0.96 -9.15
CA GLU A 121 -36.04 -0.97 -10.05
C GLU A 121 -36.26 -2.34 -10.70
N ARG A 122 -35.20 -3.00 -11.17
CA ARG A 122 -35.29 -4.36 -11.73
C ARG A 122 -35.79 -5.38 -10.70
N VAL A 123 -35.29 -5.28 -9.47
CA VAL A 123 -35.74 -6.10 -8.34
C VAL A 123 -37.22 -5.85 -8.06
N PHE A 124 -37.66 -4.59 -8.01
CA PHE A 124 -39.07 -4.24 -7.77
C PHE A 124 -39.99 -4.61 -8.93
N SER A 125 -39.54 -4.51 -10.17
CA SER A 125 -40.32 -4.94 -11.34
C SER A 125 -40.61 -6.44 -11.29
N LYS A 126 -39.60 -7.26 -10.95
CA LYS A 126 -39.76 -8.71 -10.76
C LYS A 126 -40.64 -9.05 -9.56
N ALA A 127 -40.50 -8.30 -8.46
CA ALA A 127 -41.40 -8.41 -7.31
C ALA A 127 -42.85 -8.07 -7.70
N GLY A 128 -43.04 -7.04 -8.51
CA GLY A 128 -44.33 -6.63 -9.04
C GLY A 128 -45.02 -7.78 -9.77
N GLN A 129 -44.30 -8.51 -10.62
CA GLN A 129 -44.84 -9.71 -11.29
C GLN A 129 -45.28 -10.79 -10.28
N LEU A 130 -44.45 -11.07 -9.26
CA LEU A 130 -44.80 -12.05 -8.22
C LEU A 130 -46.05 -11.66 -7.41
N ILE A 131 -46.23 -10.36 -7.13
CA ILE A 131 -47.36 -9.86 -6.33
C ILE A 131 -48.63 -9.71 -7.18
N THR A 132 -48.50 -9.29 -8.44
CA THR A 132 -49.62 -8.98 -9.35
C THR A 132 -50.22 -10.22 -10.02
N GLU A 133 -49.56 -11.39 -9.99
CA GLU A 133 -50.19 -12.63 -10.42
C GLU A 133 -51.51 -12.88 -9.66
N ARG A 134 -52.61 -12.99 -10.43
CA ARG A 134 -54.02 -12.89 -10.03
C ARG A 134 -54.49 -13.89 -8.94
N ARG A 135 -53.59 -14.73 -8.39
CA ARG A 135 -53.87 -15.74 -7.36
C ARG A 135 -52.85 -15.76 -6.21
N ASN A 136 -52.01 -14.74 -6.04
CA ASN A 136 -51.00 -14.79 -4.98
C ASN A 136 -51.50 -14.17 -3.67
N ARG A 137 -51.79 -15.00 -2.66
CA ARG A 137 -52.19 -14.56 -1.30
C ARG A 137 -50.96 -14.43 -0.38
N LEU A 138 -49.88 -13.83 -0.90
CA LEU A 138 -48.63 -13.64 -0.15
C LEU A 138 -48.72 -12.40 0.74
N LYS A 139 -48.36 -12.58 2.02
CA LYS A 139 -48.18 -11.44 2.93
C LYS A 139 -46.87 -10.72 2.57
N SER A 140 -46.81 -9.41 2.76
CA SER A 140 -45.61 -8.58 2.49
C SER A 140 -44.31 -9.18 3.07
N LYS A 141 -44.35 -9.65 4.33
CA LYS A 141 -43.20 -10.34 4.98
C LYS A 141 -42.67 -11.56 4.22
N HIS A 142 -43.54 -12.30 3.52
CA HIS A 142 -43.13 -13.47 2.75
C HIS A 142 -42.54 -13.06 1.40
N VAL A 143 -43.08 -12.01 0.78
CA VAL A 143 -42.53 -11.45 -0.46
C VAL A 143 -41.11 -10.94 -0.25
N GLU A 144 -40.86 -10.21 0.85
CA GLU A 144 -39.52 -9.74 1.20
C GLU A 144 -38.51 -10.89 1.32
N LYS A 145 -38.88 -11.96 2.05
CA LYS A 145 -38.04 -13.16 2.18
C LYS A 145 -37.79 -13.85 0.85
N LEU A 146 -38.82 -13.99 0.02
CA LEU A 146 -38.68 -14.60 -1.32
C LEU A 146 -37.76 -13.76 -2.22
N MET A 147 -37.88 -12.43 -2.17
CA MET A 147 -37.02 -11.52 -2.92
C MET A 147 -35.58 -11.61 -2.45
N PHE A 148 -35.35 -11.63 -1.14
CA PHE A 148 -34.01 -11.81 -0.57
C PHE A 148 -33.38 -13.15 -0.99
N LEU A 149 -34.13 -14.25 -0.87
CA LEU A 149 -33.64 -15.58 -1.28
C LEU A 149 -33.38 -15.65 -2.78
N ASN A 150 -34.28 -15.10 -3.61
CA ASN A 150 -34.11 -15.10 -5.06
C ASN A 150 -32.89 -14.29 -5.50
N TYR A 151 -32.66 -13.13 -4.89
CA TYR A 151 -31.51 -12.29 -5.21
C TYR A 151 -30.18 -12.95 -4.81
N ASN A 152 -30.14 -13.62 -3.66
CA ASN A 152 -28.94 -14.27 -3.13
C ASN A 152 -28.79 -15.74 -3.56
N GLN A 153 -29.64 -16.27 -4.44
CA GLN A 153 -29.65 -17.68 -4.84
C GLN A 153 -28.29 -18.15 -5.39
N LEU A 154 -27.58 -17.28 -6.11
CA LEU A 154 -26.25 -17.56 -6.67
C LEU A 154 -25.12 -17.59 -5.62
N LEU A 155 -25.34 -17.03 -4.44
CA LEU A 155 -24.38 -17.07 -3.33
C LEU A 155 -24.61 -18.29 -2.43
N ILE A 156 -25.84 -18.79 -2.38
CA ILE A 156 -26.24 -19.91 -1.52
C ILE A 156 -25.94 -21.26 -2.19
N ASN A 157 -26.05 -21.35 -3.52
CA ASN A 157 -25.89 -22.61 -4.27
C ASN A 157 -24.46 -22.84 -4.78
N LYS A 158 -23.44 -22.39 -4.05
CA LYS A 158 -22.02 -22.58 -4.38
C LYS A 158 -21.34 -23.59 -3.48
#